data_AF-A0A2T7PYG1-F1
#
_entry.id   AF-A0A2T7PYG1-F1
#
_cell.length_a   1.000
_cell.length_b   1.000
_cell.length_c   1.000
_cell.angle_alpha   90.00
_cell.angle_beta   90.00
_cell.angle_gamma   90.00
#
_symmetry.space_group_name_H-M   'P 1'
#
loop_
_entity.id
_entity.type
_entity.pdbx_description
1 polymer ?
#
loop_
_entity_poly.entity_id
_entity_poly.type
_entity_poly.pdbx_seq_one_letter_code
_entity_poly.pdbx_strand_id
1 'polypeptide(L)'
;MINLSYNYIISFDVDISSARCLKLLDLSYNNIHSLPSHVRDHLDSVAQATSENVTVNLTFNSISCTCENIEFLSWMATTKVHFPHKKLYFCLMSDGTVQRLVDIFEVIADLQQQCSNFSSILIGAVSCFFCLILSLVSALMYRFRWKLRYWYYASRMSYTRAQSQEARQFDFDAFVSYASDDEDFVRSQLVHNLEVQENLRLNVHYRELHARPTHPLATSWLPFRTVATRWLC
;
A
#
# COMPACT_ATOMS: atom_id res chain seq x y z
N MET A 1 38.21 14.93 -41.32
CA MET A 1 37.18 15.98 -41.29
C MET A 1 35.99 15.46 -42.06
N ILE A 2 34.78 15.63 -41.55
CA ILE A 2 33.52 15.30 -42.22
C ILE A 2 32.69 16.58 -42.23
N ASN A 3 32.31 17.05 -43.42
CA ASN A 3 31.46 18.23 -43.58
C ASN A 3 30.17 17.81 -44.30
N LEU A 4 29.06 17.93 -43.60
CA LEU A 4 27.70 17.63 -44.06
C LEU A 4 26.77 18.84 -43.81
N SER A 5 27.36 20.04 -43.71
CA SER A 5 26.60 21.27 -43.49
C SER A 5 25.72 21.63 -44.70
N TYR A 6 24.67 22.44 -44.48
CA TYR A 6 23.72 22.91 -45.50
C TYR A 6 23.02 21.78 -46.25
N ASN A 7 22.52 20.80 -45.49
CA ASN A 7 21.71 19.70 -46.01
C ASN A 7 20.36 19.66 -45.29
N TYR A 8 19.56 18.63 -45.58
CA TYR A 8 18.25 18.40 -44.96
C TYR A 8 18.29 17.17 -44.04
N ILE A 9 19.43 16.92 -43.38
CA ILE A 9 19.60 15.75 -42.52
C ILE A 9 18.73 15.93 -41.27
N ILE A 10 17.89 14.94 -40.98
CA ILE A 10 17.02 14.90 -39.81
C ILE A 10 17.65 14.07 -38.69
N SER A 11 18.27 12.96 -39.05
CA SER A 11 18.98 12.07 -38.13
C SER A 11 20.38 11.74 -38.68
N PHE A 12 21.37 11.79 -37.79
CA PHE A 12 22.73 11.35 -38.08
C PHE A 12 22.97 10.00 -37.39
N ASP A 13 22.44 8.95 -38.01
CA ASP A 13 22.54 7.55 -37.56
C ASP A 13 23.44 6.78 -38.54
N VAL A 14 24.74 7.04 -38.45
CA VAL A 14 25.75 6.49 -39.35
C VAL A 14 26.87 5.88 -38.53
N ASP A 15 27.31 4.68 -38.92
CA ASP A 15 28.47 4.05 -38.30
C ASP A 15 29.75 4.80 -38.66
N ILE A 16 30.28 5.53 -37.67
CA ILE A 16 31.54 6.28 -37.77
C ILE A 16 32.70 5.60 -37.03
N SER A 17 32.56 4.33 -36.64
CA SER A 17 33.58 3.58 -35.88
C SER A 17 34.97 3.55 -36.55
N SER A 18 34.99 3.64 -37.89
CA SER A 18 36.22 3.70 -38.69
C SER A 18 36.92 5.06 -38.64
N ALA A 19 36.22 6.14 -38.28
CA ALA A 19 36.72 7.51 -38.26
C ALA A 19 37.52 7.81 -36.97
N ARG A 20 38.65 7.12 -36.76
CA ARG A 20 39.48 7.22 -35.54
C ARG A 20 40.29 8.52 -35.42
N CYS A 21 40.48 9.23 -36.53
CA CYS A 21 41.22 10.50 -36.58
C CYS A 21 40.28 11.70 -36.86
N LEU A 22 39.02 11.59 -36.45
CA LEU A 22 38.03 12.64 -36.68
C LEU A 22 38.33 13.87 -35.83
N LYS A 23 38.62 14.99 -36.49
CA LYS A 23 38.88 16.30 -35.84
C LYS A 23 37.70 17.27 -35.90
N LEU A 24 36.91 17.18 -36.97
CA LEU A 24 35.77 18.05 -37.22
C LEU A 24 34.65 17.23 -37.85
N LEU A 25 33.46 17.32 -37.24
CA LEU A 25 32.18 16.89 -37.76
C LEU A 25 31.29 18.13 -37.88
N ASP A 26 31.11 18.62 -39.10
CA ASP A 26 30.24 19.76 -39.36
C ASP A 26 28.86 19.27 -39.83
N LEU A 27 27.86 19.50 -39.00
CA LEU A 27 26.45 19.18 -39.22
C LEU A 27 25.59 20.45 -39.18
N SER A 28 26.18 21.63 -39.31
CA SER A 28 25.46 22.90 -39.25
C SER A 28 24.47 23.07 -40.39
N TYR A 29 23.43 23.89 -40.21
CA TYR A 29 22.38 24.11 -41.22
C TYR A 29 21.75 22.79 -41.71
N ASN A 30 21.22 22.02 -40.77
CA ASN A 30 20.44 20.81 -41.01
C ASN A 30 19.16 20.86 -40.15
N ASN A 31 18.45 19.74 -40.01
CA ASN A 31 17.29 19.61 -39.12
C ASN A 31 17.51 18.54 -38.05
N ILE A 32 18.71 18.51 -37.46
CA ILE A 32 19.11 17.52 -36.47
C ILE A 32 18.63 17.94 -35.08
N HIS A 33 17.86 17.06 -34.44
CA HIS A 33 17.34 17.31 -33.11
C HIS A 33 18.22 16.73 -31.99
N SER A 34 19.00 15.67 -32.27
CA SER A 34 19.88 15.00 -31.32
C SER A 34 20.93 14.14 -32.04
N LEU A 35 21.96 13.71 -31.30
CA LEU A 35 22.89 12.68 -31.76
C LEU A 35 22.64 11.35 -31.01
N PRO A 36 22.60 10.21 -31.73
CA PRO A 36 22.47 8.89 -31.13
C PRO A 36 23.58 8.59 -30.11
N SER A 37 23.31 7.70 -29.14
CA SER A 37 24.29 7.29 -28.12
C SER A 37 25.59 6.75 -28.72
N HIS A 38 25.50 5.83 -29.69
CA HIS A 38 26.69 5.24 -30.31
C HIS A 38 27.60 6.28 -31.01
N VAL A 39 27.02 7.34 -31.60
CA VAL A 39 27.79 8.45 -32.16
C VAL A 39 28.46 9.26 -31.04
N ARG A 40 27.74 9.56 -29.96
CA ARG A 40 28.29 10.27 -28.79
C ARG A 40 29.45 9.51 -28.16
N ASP A 41 29.28 8.21 -27.94
CA ASP A 41 30.27 7.32 -27.34
C ASP A 41 31.54 7.26 -28.21
N HIS A 42 31.38 7.16 -29.53
CA HIS A 42 32.51 7.19 -30.44
C HIS A 42 33.23 8.54 -30.42
N LEU A 43 32.50 9.66 -30.46
CA LEU A 43 33.09 11.00 -30.38
C LEU A 43 33.89 11.20 -29.08
N ASP A 44 33.37 10.73 -27.95
CA ASP A 44 34.09 10.75 -26.67
C ASP A 44 35.34 9.88 -26.69
N SER A 45 35.27 8.69 -27.31
CA SER A 45 36.43 7.81 -27.45
C SER A 45 37.55 8.47 -28.28
N VAL A 46 37.20 9.15 -29.37
CA VAL A 46 38.15 9.88 -30.21
C VAL A 46 38.72 11.08 -29.46
N ALA A 47 37.88 11.85 -28.76
CA ALA A 47 38.30 13.00 -27.97
C ALA A 47 39.21 12.62 -26.77
N GLN A 48 39.11 11.39 -26.26
CA GLN A 48 40.00 10.87 -25.23
C GLN A 48 41.31 10.33 -25.79
N ALA A 49 41.27 9.70 -26.98
CA ALA A 49 42.43 9.08 -27.60
C ALA A 49 43.39 10.10 -28.25
N THR A 50 42.87 11.27 -28.65
CA THR A 50 43.68 12.32 -29.28
C THR A 50 43.99 13.46 -28.32
N SER A 51 45.14 14.11 -28.50
CA SER A 51 45.51 15.33 -27.76
C SER A 51 44.86 16.59 -28.36
N GLU A 52 44.22 16.48 -29.51
CA GLU A 52 43.57 17.59 -30.21
C GLU A 52 42.07 17.73 -29.85
N ASN A 53 41.51 18.92 -30.02
CA ASN A 53 40.09 19.13 -29.76
C ASN A 53 39.24 18.60 -30.92
N VAL A 54 38.45 17.56 -30.67
CA VAL A 54 37.39 17.13 -31.59
C VAL A 54 36.28 18.16 -31.56
N THR A 55 35.95 18.72 -32.74
CA THR A 55 34.91 19.74 -32.88
C THR A 55 33.67 19.17 -33.55
N VAL A 56 32.50 19.42 -32.95
CA VAL A 56 31.19 19.07 -33.53
C VAL A 56 30.39 20.36 -33.68
N ASN A 57 30.02 20.68 -34.92
CA ASN A 57 29.26 21.89 -35.22
C ASN A 57 27.80 21.55 -35.51
N LEU A 58 26.89 22.00 -34.64
CA LEU A 58 25.44 21.80 -34.77
C LEU A 58 24.68 23.14 -34.90
N THR A 59 25.37 24.24 -35.23
CA THR A 59 24.69 25.54 -35.38
C THR A 59 23.58 25.49 -36.42
N PHE A 60 22.54 26.31 -36.22
CA PHE A 60 21.38 26.35 -37.11
C PHE A 60 20.67 24.99 -37.27
N ASN A 61 20.68 24.17 -36.22
CA ASN A 61 19.77 23.05 -36.03
C ASN A 61 18.82 23.37 -34.86
N SER A 62 17.66 22.70 -34.82
CA SER A 62 16.68 22.82 -33.74
C SER A 62 16.81 21.65 -32.75
N ILE A 63 17.76 21.75 -31.82
CA ILE A 63 18.01 20.68 -30.84
C ILE A 63 16.77 20.45 -30.00
N SER A 64 16.33 19.20 -29.83
CA SER A 64 15.16 18.89 -29.00
C SER A 64 15.49 19.12 -27.53
N CYS A 65 14.77 20.03 -26.88
CA CYS A 65 14.92 20.37 -25.47
C CYS A 65 13.70 19.88 -24.71
N THR A 66 13.61 18.56 -24.61
CA THR A 66 12.52 17.79 -23.99
C THR A 66 13.07 16.75 -23.03
N CYS A 67 12.20 16.19 -22.19
CA CYS A 67 12.56 15.13 -21.25
C CYS A 67 13.24 13.93 -21.91
N GLU A 68 12.79 13.56 -23.12
CA GLU A 68 13.30 12.41 -23.87
C GLU A 68 14.74 12.62 -24.35
N ASN A 69 15.15 13.87 -24.55
CA ASN A 69 16.48 14.21 -25.09
C ASN A 69 17.46 14.71 -24.03
N ILE A 70 17.10 14.60 -22.74
CA ILE A 70 17.90 15.17 -21.64
C ILE A 70 19.30 14.56 -21.54
N GLU A 71 19.47 13.29 -21.93
CA GLU A 71 20.77 12.64 -21.96
C GLU A 71 21.71 13.25 -23.00
N PHE A 72 21.19 13.63 -24.17
CA PHE A 72 21.97 14.29 -25.22
C PHE A 72 22.42 15.68 -24.77
N LEU A 73 21.52 16.45 -24.16
CA LEU A 73 21.85 17.76 -23.60
C LEU A 73 22.89 17.64 -22.48
N SER A 74 22.72 16.67 -21.58
CA SER A 74 23.67 16.39 -20.50
C SER A 74 25.05 16.00 -21.02
N TRP A 75 25.09 15.21 -22.09
CA TRP A 75 26.33 14.88 -22.78
C TRP A 75 26.98 16.13 -23.39
N MET A 76 26.23 16.97 -24.13
CA MET A 76 26.75 18.21 -24.70
C MET A 76 27.33 19.16 -23.64
N ALA A 77 26.75 19.17 -22.43
CA ALA A 77 27.19 20.01 -21.34
C ALA A 77 28.49 19.52 -20.67
N THR A 78 28.74 18.20 -20.66
CA THR A 78 29.81 17.57 -19.88
C THR A 78 30.94 16.95 -20.70
N THR A 79 30.70 16.67 -21.98
CA THR A 79 31.71 16.09 -22.88
C THR A 79 32.93 17.00 -23.07
N LYS A 80 34.06 16.38 -23.41
CA LYS A 80 35.28 17.07 -23.86
C LYS A 80 35.21 17.54 -25.32
N VAL A 81 34.21 17.08 -26.08
CA VAL A 81 33.98 17.51 -27.46
C VAL A 81 33.66 19.01 -27.50
N HIS A 82 34.32 19.72 -28.41
CA HIS A 82 34.17 21.16 -28.55
C HIS A 82 32.99 21.52 -29.45
N PHE A 83 32.05 22.31 -28.91
CA PHE A 83 30.93 22.88 -29.65
C PHE A 83 31.20 24.36 -29.95
N PRO A 84 31.44 24.74 -31.21
CA PRO A 84 31.73 26.12 -31.58
C PRO A 84 30.44 26.94 -31.55
N HIS A 85 30.55 28.26 -31.34
CA HIS A 85 29.43 29.20 -31.43
C HIS A 85 28.17 28.81 -30.63
N LYS A 86 28.30 28.37 -29.37
CA LYS A 86 27.18 27.94 -28.51
C LYS A 86 25.95 28.87 -28.53
N LYS A 87 26.15 30.17 -28.71
CA LYS A 87 25.07 31.19 -28.82
C LYS A 87 24.18 31.07 -30.07
N LEU A 88 24.59 30.29 -31.08
CA LEU A 88 23.87 30.05 -32.33
C LEU A 88 23.11 28.71 -32.33
N TYR A 89 22.98 28.08 -31.16
CA TYR A 89 22.24 26.84 -30.97
C TYR A 89 20.80 27.21 -30.61
N PHE A 90 19.85 26.44 -31.14
CA PHE A 90 18.43 26.62 -30.87
C PHE A 90 17.87 25.39 -30.19
N CYS A 91 16.98 25.61 -29.24
CA CYS A 91 16.18 24.60 -28.55
C CYS A 91 14.77 24.57 -29.13
N LEU A 92 14.28 23.38 -29.45
CA LEU A 92 12.87 23.06 -29.72
C LEU A 92 12.25 22.48 -28.44
N MET A 93 11.33 23.19 -27.83
CA MET A 93 10.63 22.77 -26.62
C MET A 93 9.46 21.82 -26.95
N SER A 94 8.89 21.17 -25.94
CA SER A 94 7.77 20.22 -26.10
C SER A 94 6.47 20.86 -26.62
N ASP A 95 6.29 22.17 -26.40
CA ASP A 95 5.17 22.96 -26.91
C ASP A 95 5.37 23.46 -28.36
N GLY A 96 6.50 23.08 -28.99
CA GLY A 96 6.86 23.50 -30.34
C GLY A 96 7.51 24.89 -30.41
N THR A 97 7.73 25.56 -29.28
CA THR A 97 8.45 26.83 -29.27
C THR A 97 9.93 26.62 -29.59
N VAL A 98 10.50 27.54 -30.38
CA VAL A 98 11.92 27.55 -30.71
C VAL A 98 12.56 28.75 -30.06
N GLN A 99 13.55 28.52 -29.22
CA GLN A 99 14.29 29.56 -28.50
C GLN A 99 15.79 29.37 -28.63
N ARG A 100 16.56 30.43 -28.42
CA ARG A 100 18.03 30.32 -28.39
C ARG A 100 18.49 29.58 -27.15
N LEU A 101 19.44 28.67 -27.32
CA LEU A 101 20.13 28.00 -26.23
C LEU A 101 21.17 28.97 -25.64
N VAL A 102 20.75 29.72 -24.62
CA VAL A 102 21.62 30.71 -23.93
C VAL A 102 22.53 30.00 -22.93
N ASP A 103 21.94 29.19 -22.06
CA ASP A 103 22.65 28.37 -21.07
C ASP A 103 22.08 26.95 -21.08
N ILE A 104 22.94 25.97 -21.40
CA ILE A 104 22.55 24.56 -21.43
C ILE A 104 22.31 23.99 -20.04
N PHE A 105 23.00 24.50 -19.01
CA PHE A 105 22.82 24.02 -17.65
C PHE A 105 21.48 24.47 -17.07
N GLU A 106 21.06 25.70 -17.38
CA GLU A 106 19.73 26.21 -16.99
C GLU A 106 18.61 25.39 -17.65
N VAL A 107 18.72 25.12 -18.94
CA VAL A 107 17.75 24.27 -19.67
C VAL A 107 17.70 22.86 -19.10
N ILE A 108 18.86 22.25 -18.81
CA ILE A 108 18.89 20.92 -18.18
C ILE A 108 18.26 20.96 -16.79
N ALA A 109 18.53 21.98 -15.97
CA ALA A 109 17.97 22.09 -14.64
C ALA A 109 16.44 22.24 -14.66
N ASP A 110 15.92 23.08 -15.57
CA ASP A 110 14.48 23.25 -15.78
C ASP A 110 13.83 21.94 -16.27
N LEU A 111 14.45 21.28 -17.25
CA LEU A 111 14.00 19.96 -17.70
C LEU A 111 14.06 18.92 -16.56
N GLN A 112 15.13 18.86 -15.77
CA GLN A 112 15.21 17.94 -14.64
C GLN A 112 14.10 18.19 -13.62
N GLN A 113 13.72 19.44 -13.40
CA GLN A 113 12.60 19.77 -12.52
C GLN A 113 11.25 19.37 -13.12
N GLN A 114 11.01 19.66 -14.39
CA GLN A 114 9.75 19.35 -15.09
C GLN A 114 9.57 17.84 -15.32
N CYS A 115 10.65 17.16 -15.68
CA CYS A 115 10.71 15.73 -15.98
C CYS A 115 10.96 14.87 -14.75
N SER A 116 11.28 15.49 -13.60
CA SER A 116 11.31 14.77 -12.33
C SER A 116 9.96 14.10 -12.16
N ASN A 117 9.98 12.77 -12.08
CA ASN A 117 8.78 11.96 -11.98
C ASN A 117 8.04 12.30 -10.68
N PHE A 118 7.23 13.35 -10.72
CA PHE A 118 6.37 13.77 -9.62
C PHE A 118 5.53 12.59 -9.14
N SER A 119 5.14 11.71 -10.07
CA SER A 119 4.50 10.42 -9.79
C SER A 119 5.32 9.54 -8.83
N SER A 120 6.62 9.35 -9.04
CA SER A 120 7.47 8.51 -8.19
C SER A 120 7.65 9.10 -6.79
N ILE A 121 7.82 10.42 -6.70
CA ILE A 121 7.92 11.14 -5.42
C ILE A 121 6.59 11.04 -4.67
N LEU A 122 5.47 11.24 -5.36
CA LEU A 122 4.12 11.17 -4.78
C LEU A 122 3.78 9.76 -4.31
N ILE A 123 4.08 8.72 -5.10
CA ILE A 123 3.91 7.32 -4.71
C ILE A 123 4.74 7.00 -3.47
N GLY A 124 6.01 7.43 -3.45
CA GLY A 124 6.89 7.25 -2.30
C GLY A 124 6.36 7.93 -1.03
N ALA A 125 5.89 9.18 -1.14
CA ALA A 125 5.32 9.93 -0.03
C ALA A 125 4.05 9.26 0.52
N VAL A 126 3.13 8.86 -0.37
CA VAL A 126 1.89 8.16 0.00
C VAL A 126 2.20 6.83 0.67
N SER A 127 3.12 6.04 0.11
CA SER A 127 3.55 4.78 0.72
C SER A 127 4.13 4.97 2.12
N CYS A 128 4.98 5.98 2.30
CA CYS A 128 5.58 6.29 3.60
C CYS A 128 4.48 6.67 4.62
N PHE A 129 3.53 7.52 4.22
CA PHE A 129 2.40 7.88 5.07
C PHE A 129 1.58 6.65 5.52
N PHE A 130 1.26 5.74 4.60
CA PHE A 130 0.54 4.51 4.95
C PHE A 130 1.34 3.63 5.91
N CYS A 131 2.65 3.46 5.71
CA CYS A 131 3.51 2.72 6.63
C CYS A 131 3.51 3.34 8.04
N LEU A 132 3.56 4.66 8.15
CA LEU A 132 3.49 5.37 9.43
C LEU A 132 2.15 5.12 10.13
N ILE A 133 1.03 5.24 9.41
CA ILE A 133 -0.31 4.96 9.97
C ILE A 133 -0.41 3.50 10.45
N LEU A 134 0.03 2.53 9.64
CA LEU A 134 -0.01 1.10 10.01
C LEU A 134 0.84 0.81 11.25
N SER A 135 2.03 1.40 11.35
CA SER A 135 2.89 1.25 12.53
C SER A 135 2.26 1.86 13.78
N LEU A 136 1.63 3.04 13.68
CA LEU A 136 0.91 3.68 14.78
C LEU A 136 -0.27 2.82 15.24
N VAL A 137 -1.10 2.34 14.31
CA VAL A 137 -2.23 1.46 14.60
C VAL A 137 -1.75 0.17 15.28
N SER A 138 -0.67 -0.44 14.76
CA SER A 138 -0.08 -1.65 15.34
C SER A 138 0.42 -1.40 16.76
N ALA A 139 1.07 -0.27 17.01
CA ALA A 139 1.54 0.11 18.34
C ALA A 139 0.37 0.34 19.32
N LEU A 140 -0.70 1.01 18.87
CA LEU A 140 -1.92 1.20 19.66
C LEU A 140 -2.59 -0.14 19.98
N MET A 141 -2.73 -1.02 18.99
CA MET A 141 -3.26 -2.38 19.18
C MET A 141 -2.43 -3.16 20.20
N TYR A 142 -1.10 -3.10 20.10
CA TYR A 142 -0.22 -3.79 21.04
C TYR A 142 -0.34 -3.22 22.47
N ARG A 143 -0.40 -1.89 22.61
CA ARG A 143 -0.59 -1.22 23.90
C ARG A 143 -1.92 -1.60 24.55
N PHE A 144 -2.99 -1.70 23.77
CA PHE A 144 -4.33 -1.99 24.25
C PHE A 144 -4.73 -3.47 24.13
N ARG A 145 -3.80 -4.38 23.81
CA ARG A 145 -4.09 -5.80 23.52
C ARG A 145 -4.95 -6.49 24.58
N TRP A 146 -4.69 -6.20 25.86
CA TRP A 146 -5.42 -6.80 26.97
C TRP A 146 -6.84 -6.24 27.10
N LYS A 147 -7.01 -4.93 26.90
CA LYS A 147 -8.33 -4.29 26.88
C LYS A 147 -9.14 -4.80 25.69
N LEU A 148 -8.56 -4.81 24.48
CA LEU A 148 -9.20 -5.35 23.27
C LEU A 148 -9.63 -6.81 23.45
N ARG A 149 -8.76 -7.65 24.00
CA ARG A 149 -9.08 -9.05 24.31
C ARG A 149 -10.24 -9.14 25.31
N TYR A 150 -10.21 -8.35 26.37
CA TYR A 150 -11.29 -8.29 27.35
C TYR A 150 -12.62 -7.89 26.71
N TRP A 151 -12.66 -6.80 25.94
CA TRP A 151 -13.86 -6.34 25.25
C TRP A 151 -14.39 -7.38 24.25
N TYR A 152 -13.51 -8.08 23.53
CA TYR A 152 -13.90 -9.18 22.64
C TYR A 152 -14.57 -10.34 23.38
N TYR A 153 -14.01 -10.78 24.51
CA TYR A 153 -14.63 -11.84 25.30
C TYR A 153 -15.92 -11.38 25.98
N ALA A 154 -15.95 -10.14 26.48
CA ALA A 154 -17.14 -9.56 27.08
C ALA A 154 -18.29 -9.43 26.07
N SER A 155 -18.01 -8.95 24.86
CA SER A 155 -19.01 -8.85 23.79
C SER A 155 -19.49 -10.22 23.33
N ARG A 156 -18.59 -11.20 23.15
CA ARG A 156 -18.95 -12.58 22.81
C ARG A 156 -19.82 -13.22 23.89
N MET A 157 -19.49 -13.02 25.16
CA MET A 157 -20.32 -13.51 26.27
C MET A 157 -21.68 -12.84 26.30
N SER A 158 -21.76 -11.53 26.06
CA SER A 158 -23.03 -10.80 25.98
C SER A 158 -23.90 -11.31 24.83
N TYR A 159 -23.33 -11.48 23.64
CA TYR A 159 -24.01 -12.03 22.47
C TYR A 159 -24.49 -13.47 22.71
N THR A 160 -23.64 -14.32 23.30
CA THR A 160 -24.02 -15.71 23.64
C THR A 160 -25.15 -15.73 24.68
N ARG A 161 -25.13 -14.82 25.66
CA ARG A 161 -26.20 -14.68 26.65
C ARG A 161 -27.51 -14.26 25.99
N ALA A 162 -27.48 -13.23 25.13
CA ALA A 162 -28.65 -12.78 24.38
C ALA A 162 -29.26 -13.90 23.53
N GLN A 163 -28.43 -14.62 22.77
CA GLN A 163 -28.88 -15.77 21.97
C GLN A 163 -29.43 -16.90 22.83
N SER A 164 -28.80 -17.19 23.98
CA SER A 164 -29.31 -18.20 24.92
C SER A 164 -30.62 -17.78 25.58
N GLN A 165 -30.85 -16.48 25.75
CA GLN A 165 -32.06 -15.94 26.34
C GLN A 165 -33.22 -15.98 25.33
N GLU A 166 -32.96 -15.73 24.05
CA GLU A 166 -33.94 -15.96 22.97
C GLU A 166 -34.27 -17.45 22.77
N ALA A 167 -33.31 -18.35 22.99
CA ALA A 167 -33.52 -19.80 22.88
C ALA A 167 -34.12 -20.46 24.14
N ARG A 168 -34.30 -19.72 25.24
CA ARG A 168 -34.85 -20.25 26.51
C ARG A 168 -36.36 -20.05 26.56
N GLN A 169 -37.09 -20.98 25.95
CA GLN A 169 -38.48 -21.22 26.32
C GLN A 169 -38.47 -22.18 27.52
N PHE A 170 -38.54 -21.64 28.74
CA PHE A 170 -38.67 -22.47 29.94
C PHE A 170 -40.16 -22.79 30.17
N ASP A 171 -40.47 -24.09 30.27
CA ASP A 171 -41.83 -24.55 30.56
C ASP A 171 -42.25 -24.27 32.01
N PHE A 172 -41.26 -24.04 32.89
CA PHE A 172 -41.45 -23.77 34.32
C PHE A 172 -40.61 -22.56 34.75
N ASP A 173 -41.13 -21.80 35.71
CA ASP A 173 -40.52 -20.58 36.22
C ASP A 173 -39.50 -20.87 37.33
N ALA A 174 -39.68 -21.98 38.07
CA ALA A 174 -38.72 -22.48 39.04
C ALA A 174 -38.80 -24.01 39.22
N PHE A 175 -37.67 -24.60 39.63
CA PHE A 175 -37.59 -25.99 40.08
C PHE A 175 -37.46 -26.03 41.60
N VAL A 176 -38.30 -26.83 42.26
CA VAL A 176 -38.30 -26.96 43.73
C VAL A 176 -37.60 -28.26 44.14
N SER A 177 -36.45 -28.12 44.79
CA SER A 177 -35.71 -29.21 45.42
C SER A 177 -35.91 -29.16 46.93
N TYR A 178 -36.33 -30.27 47.54
CA TYR A 178 -36.64 -30.35 48.97
C TYR A 178 -36.23 -31.73 49.54
N ALA A 179 -36.03 -31.81 50.85
CA ALA A 179 -35.77 -33.08 51.53
C ALA A 179 -37.08 -33.83 51.77
N SER A 180 -37.05 -35.17 51.81
CA SER A 180 -38.25 -36.00 51.97
C SER A 180 -39.05 -35.64 53.24
N ASP A 181 -38.36 -35.24 54.31
CA ASP A 181 -38.99 -34.86 55.58
C ASP A 181 -39.85 -33.58 55.46
N ASP A 182 -39.61 -32.75 54.45
CA ASP A 182 -40.31 -31.48 54.21
C ASP A 182 -41.42 -31.60 53.14
N GLU A 183 -41.73 -32.81 52.67
CA GLU A 183 -42.66 -33.03 51.56
C GLU A 183 -44.06 -32.47 51.83
N ASP A 184 -44.59 -32.68 53.04
CA ASP A 184 -45.94 -32.24 53.41
C ASP A 184 -46.04 -30.71 53.39
N PHE A 185 -45.03 -30.01 53.88
CA PHE A 185 -44.98 -28.55 53.85
C PHE A 185 -44.86 -28.02 52.42
N VAL A 186 -43.97 -28.62 51.62
CA VAL A 186 -43.77 -28.21 50.22
C VAL A 186 -45.05 -28.40 49.40
N ARG A 187 -45.72 -29.55 49.55
CA ARG A 187 -46.95 -29.86 48.83
C ARG A 187 -48.13 -28.98 49.26
N SER A 188 -48.33 -28.80 50.56
CA SER A 188 -49.54 -28.14 51.09
C SER A 188 -49.45 -26.61 51.13
N GLN A 189 -48.26 -26.05 51.38
CA GLN A 189 -48.10 -24.61 51.57
C GLN A 189 -47.27 -23.98 50.47
N LEU A 190 -46.04 -24.46 50.24
CA LEU A 190 -45.11 -23.79 49.35
C LEU A 190 -45.60 -23.78 47.90
N VAL A 191 -45.93 -24.96 47.36
CA VAL A 191 -46.41 -25.11 45.98
C VAL A 191 -47.76 -24.41 45.81
N HIS A 192 -48.67 -24.58 46.78
CA HIS A 192 -49.96 -23.93 46.72
C HIS A 192 -49.85 -22.40 46.66
N ASN A 193 -49.07 -21.78 47.55
CA ASN A 193 -48.93 -20.33 47.57
C ASN A 193 -48.25 -19.80 46.30
N LEU A 194 -47.20 -20.47 45.83
CA LEU A 194 -46.46 -20.02 44.65
C LEU A 194 -47.22 -20.22 43.32
N GLU A 195 -47.99 -21.31 43.17
CA GLU A 195 -48.79 -21.54 41.95
C GLU A 195 -50.11 -20.75 41.96
N VAL A 196 -50.75 -20.57 43.12
CA VAL A 196 -52.08 -19.96 43.21
C VAL A 196 -52.01 -18.46 43.48
N GLN A 197 -51.16 -18.01 44.39
CA GLN A 197 -51.07 -16.59 44.76
C GLN A 197 -50.14 -15.81 43.82
N GLU A 198 -48.98 -16.41 43.50
CA GLU A 198 -47.95 -15.77 42.66
C GLU A 198 -48.02 -16.20 41.18
N ASN A 199 -48.93 -17.13 40.84
CA ASN A 199 -49.16 -17.61 39.47
C ASN A 199 -47.90 -18.12 38.75
N LEU A 200 -47.00 -18.77 39.50
CA LEU A 200 -45.77 -19.37 38.98
C LEU A 200 -45.99 -20.83 38.57
N ARG A 201 -45.35 -21.28 37.49
CA ARG A 201 -45.35 -22.69 37.06
C ARG A 201 -44.14 -23.40 37.65
N LEU A 202 -44.36 -24.32 38.59
CA LEU A 202 -43.27 -25.01 39.28
C LEU A 202 -43.05 -26.43 38.73
N ASN A 203 -41.80 -26.81 38.48
CA ASN A 203 -41.43 -28.22 38.35
C ASN A 203 -41.03 -28.76 39.73
N VAL A 204 -41.68 -29.83 40.18
CA VAL A 204 -41.47 -30.42 41.50
C VAL A 204 -41.26 -31.93 41.36
N HIS A 205 -40.22 -32.44 42.04
CA HIS A 205 -39.72 -33.81 41.85
C HIS A 205 -40.79 -34.90 42.02
N TYR A 206 -41.71 -34.78 42.99
CA TYR A 206 -42.75 -35.79 43.22
C TYR A 206 -43.76 -35.92 42.06
N ARG A 207 -43.89 -34.90 41.19
CA ARG A 207 -44.82 -34.93 40.04
C ARG A 207 -44.27 -35.77 38.88
N GLU A 208 -42.95 -35.90 38.75
CA GLU A 208 -42.33 -36.71 37.68
C GLU A 208 -42.38 -38.23 37.95
N LEU A 209 -42.63 -38.66 39.19
CA LEU A 209 -42.79 -40.08 39.56
C LEU A 209 -44.03 -40.75 38.94
N HIS A 210 -45.01 -39.97 38.44
CA HIS A 210 -46.25 -40.49 37.86
C HIS A 210 -46.31 -40.45 36.32
N ALA A 211 -45.30 -39.91 35.62
CA ALA A 211 -45.42 -39.63 34.18
C ALA A 211 -44.69 -40.59 33.21
N ARG A 212 -43.70 -41.41 33.61
CA ARG A 212 -43.09 -42.45 32.72
C ARG A 212 -42.46 -43.62 33.50
N PRO A 213 -42.88 -44.89 33.30
CA PRO A 213 -42.33 -46.04 34.02
C PRO A 213 -41.20 -46.79 33.28
N THR A 214 -40.28 -46.15 32.55
CA THR A 214 -39.22 -46.89 31.82
C THR A 214 -37.86 -46.20 31.62
N HIS A 215 -37.30 -45.48 32.61
CA HIS A 215 -35.84 -45.24 32.64
C HIS A 215 -35.31 -45.20 34.08
N PRO A 216 -34.13 -45.80 34.36
CA PRO A 216 -33.59 -45.89 35.72
C PRO A 216 -33.23 -44.50 36.30
N LEU A 217 -33.51 -44.33 37.59
CA LEU A 217 -33.35 -43.10 38.42
C LEU A 217 -31.92 -42.52 38.48
N ALA A 218 -30.94 -43.13 37.81
CA ALA A 218 -29.54 -42.72 37.86
C ALA A 218 -29.15 -41.69 36.77
N THR A 219 -30.01 -41.41 35.80
CA THR A 219 -29.70 -40.46 34.70
C THR A 219 -30.29 -39.05 34.88
N SER A 220 -30.99 -38.75 35.97
CA SER A 220 -31.50 -37.39 36.24
C SER A 220 -30.43 -36.44 36.82
N TRP A 221 -29.26 -36.97 37.17
CA TRP A 221 -28.14 -36.18 37.67
C TRP A 221 -27.08 -35.99 36.57
N LEU A 222 -27.17 -34.85 35.87
CA LEU A 222 -26.11 -34.14 35.09
C LEU A 222 -26.15 -34.26 33.54
N PRO A 223 -25.83 -33.15 32.81
CA PRO A 223 -25.04 -32.02 33.26
C PRO A 223 -25.81 -30.69 33.22
N PHE A 224 -26.47 -30.34 34.33
CA PHE A 224 -26.40 -28.94 34.71
C PHE A 224 -24.93 -28.66 35.07
N ARG A 225 -24.33 -27.61 34.52
CA ARG A 225 -23.02 -27.16 34.97
C ARG A 225 -23.07 -27.01 36.48
N THR A 226 -22.36 -27.86 37.20
CA THR A 226 -21.93 -27.60 38.56
C THR A 226 -21.22 -26.25 38.54
N VAL A 227 -21.91 -25.20 38.98
CA VAL A 227 -21.21 -24.05 39.52
C VAL A 227 -20.60 -24.59 40.80
N ALA A 228 -19.31 -24.90 40.74
CA ALA A 228 -18.53 -25.20 41.92
C ALA A 228 -18.61 -23.98 42.86
N THR A 229 -19.62 -23.93 43.71
CA THR A 229 -19.57 -23.14 44.93
C THR A 229 -18.55 -23.85 45.80
N ARG A 230 -17.34 -23.32 45.75
CA ARG A 230 -16.28 -23.56 46.71
C ARG A 230 -16.86 -23.29 48.10
N TRP A 231 -17.23 -24.35 48.81
CA TRP A 231 -17.46 -24.30 50.24
C TRP A 231 -16.10 -24.01 50.87
N LEU A 232 -15.93 -22.80 51.36
CA LEU A 232 -14.88 -22.45 52.31
C LEU A 232 -15.22 -23.19 53.60
N CYS A 233 -14.47 -24.25 53.91
CA CYS A 233 -14.08 -24.51 55.29
C CYS A 233 -12.77 -23.76 55.53
#